data_AF-A0A939AUV9-F1
#
_entry.id   AF-A0A939AUV9-F1
#
_cell.length_a   1.000
_cell.length_b   1.000
_cell.length_c   1.000
_cell.angle_alpha   90.00
_cell.angle_beta   90.00
_cell.angle_gamma   90.00
#
_symmetry.space_group_name_H-M   'P 1'
#
loop_
_entity.id
_entity.type
_entity.pdbx_description
1 polymer ?
#
loop_
_entity_poly.entity_id
_entity_poly.type
_entity_poly.pdbx_seq_one_letter_code
_entity_poly.pdbx_strand_id
1 'polypeptide(L)'
;MPFDWRCTVYTRSRDPGKLVKVGQAKTSAPTYKEELSMRQLSVDLSELAFAFESDFLEMRHYFDLETGKVVLIQDETRRAVETIYEQMDEEETENSPTFADLVEQQNLPDWQKQQLLVADQVEGEYGSRFISVPQIDSHEGYRDMQDFIVTVRDPHLQELLDVAIMGRGAFRRFKDVLFDYPRECERWFAFKDEKMFERVRDWLEAYDIEPIYEPSAGVEPSPPQPPARDRLIAEALAFVTAARALPGILRIALVGSLATDKPDPKDVDLLVTVADDADLTPLATLGRKLSGHLQGRNLGGEVFLADPAGSYLGRTCPWKVCQPGIRMRCDALHCGRRPYLHDDLKAVTLPQTLIAAPPVELWPRVIARMAVPADVEQGLLAPLRTES
;
A
#
# COMPACT_ATOMS: atom_id res chain seq x y z
N MET A 1 36.48 -6.99 -29.59
CA MET A 1 35.53 -6.35 -30.51
C MET A 1 34.35 -5.88 -29.67
N PRO A 2 34.16 -4.57 -29.46
CA PRO A 2 32.96 -4.06 -28.79
C PRO A 2 31.88 -3.76 -29.84
N PHE A 3 30.67 -4.25 -29.58
CA PHE A 3 29.48 -3.98 -30.38
C PHE A 3 29.02 -2.53 -30.14
N ASP A 4 28.88 -1.78 -31.24
CA ASP A 4 28.52 -0.36 -31.31
C ASP A 4 26.99 -0.19 -31.28
N TRP A 5 26.44 0.35 -30.19
CA TRP A 5 25.01 0.66 -30.07
C TRP A 5 24.74 2.09 -30.53
N ARG A 6 24.70 2.32 -31.85
CA ARG A 6 24.15 3.56 -32.42
C ARG A 6 22.65 3.41 -32.62
N CYS A 7 21.87 3.94 -31.67
CA CYS A 7 20.44 4.17 -31.85
C CYS A 7 20.20 5.13 -33.03
N THR A 8 19.64 4.61 -34.11
CA THR A 8 19.15 5.41 -35.24
C THR A 8 17.71 5.83 -34.93
N VAL A 9 17.50 7.11 -34.63
CA VAL A 9 16.18 7.67 -34.33
C VAL A 9 15.44 7.91 -35.65
N TYR A 10 14.27 7.29 -35.81
CA TYR A 10 13.33 7.58 -36.92
C TYR A 10 12.11 8.31 -36.35
N THR A 11 11.84 9.54 -36.82
CA THR A 11 10.58 10.23 -36.54
C THR A 11 9.57 10.00 -37.67
N ARG A 12 8.30 9.81 -37.30
CA ARG A 12 7.18 9.61 -38.24
C ARG A 12 6.90 10.89 -39.03
N SER A 13 7.10 10.86 -40.34
CA SER A 13 6.61 11.85 -41.29
C SER A 13 5.24 11.45 -41.85
N ARG A 14 4.32 12.41 -41.99
CA ARG A 14 3.00 12.24 -42.62
C ARG A 14 3.11 12.34 -44.15
N ASP A 15 3.81 11.40 -44.81
CA ASP A 15 3.64 11.16 -46.25
C ASP A 15 4.33 9.85 -46.68
N PRO A 16 3.62 8.84 -47.21
CA PRO A 16 4.24 7.57 -47.61
C PRO A 16 4.81 7.69 -49.03
N GLY A 17 6.11 7.96 -49.17
CA GLY A 17 6.78 7.72 -50.46
C GLY A 17 8.05 8.49 -50.84
N LYS A 18 8.66 9.32 -49.98
CA LYS A 18 9.92 10.00 -50.34
C LYS A 18 10.96 9.99 -49.22
N LEU A 19 12.11 9.37 -49.48
CA LEU A 19 13.33 9.46 -48.68
C LEU A 19 14.15 10.66 -49.15
N VAL A 20 14.43 11.62 -48.26
CA VAL A 20 15.37 12.72 -48.51
C VAL A 20 16.61 12.50 -47.64
N LYS A 21 17.80 12.45 -48.26
CA LYS A 21 19.08 12.46 -47.54
C LYS A 21 19.37 13.88 -47.05
N VAL A 22 19.56 14.06 -45.75
CA VAL A 22 20.12 15.30 -45.19
C VAL A 22 21.56 15.03 -44.75
N GLY A 23 22.47 15.89 -45.23
CA GLY A 23 23.91 15.76 -45.15
C GLY A 23 24.50 15.95 -43.75
N GLN A 24 25.78 15.58 -43.65
CA GLN A 24 26.60 15.67 -42.46
C GLN A 24 26.74 17.12 -41.97
N ALA A 25 26.10 17.45 -40.85
CA ALA A 25 26.45 18.61 -40.06
C ALA A 25 27.55 18.22 -39.05
N LYS A 26 28.70 18.87 -39.15
CA LYS A 26 29.75 18.85 -38.12
C LYS A 26 29.16 19.50 -36.87
N THR A 27 28.94 18.74 -35.81
CA THR A 27 28.64 19.30 -34.49
C THR A 27 29.91 19.23 -33.64
N SER A 28 30.60 20.36 -33.58
CA SER A 28 31.49 20.67 -32.46
C SER A 28 30.66 20.57 -31.18
N ALA A 29 31.05 19.66 -30.28
CA ALA A 29 30.46 19.59 -28.94
C ALA A 29 30.71 20.93 -28.24
N PRO A 30 29.67 21.66 -27.82
CA PRO A 30 29.88 22.79 -26.96
C PRO A 30 30.07 22.27 -25.54
N THR A 31 31.29 22.40 -25.03
CA THR A 31 31.60 22.28 -23.60
C THR A 31 30.93 23.44 -22.87
N TYR A 32 29.73 23.19 -22.35
CA TYR A 32 29.13 23.96 -21.27
C TYR A 32 28.87 22.97 -20.13
N LYS A 33 29.87 22.78 -19.26
CA LYS A 33 29.59 22.47 -17.87
C LYS A 33 29.20 23.81 -17.25
N GLU A 34 27.96 24.23 -17.46
CA GLU A 34 27.31 25.05 -16.44
C GLU A 34 27.34 24.19 -15.17
N GLU A 35 27.84 24.76 -14.08
CA GLU A 35 27.62 24.21 -12.75
C GLU A 35 26.10 24.19 -12.54
N LEU A 36 25.44 23.10 -12.95
CA LEU A 36 24.05 22.82 -12.62
C LEU A 36 24.03 22.72 -11.10
N SER A 37 23.65 23.81 -10.44
CA SER A 37 23.44 23.80 -9.00
C SER A 37 22.29 22.84 -8.74
N MET A 38 22.59 21.70 -8.11
CA MET A 38 21.55 20.76 -7.70
C MET A 38 20.58 21.48 -6.77
N ARG A 39 19.28 21.25 -6.99
CA ARG A 39 18.23 21.78 -6.14
C ARG A 39 18.26 21.03 -4.82
N GLN A 40 18.43 21.76 -3.74
CA GLN A 40 18.41 21.20 -2.41
C GLN A 40 16.99 21.19 -1.86
N LEU A 41 16.43 20.00 -1.62
CA LEU A 41 15.08 19.80 -1.10
C LEU A 41 15.10 18.95 0.16
N SER A 42 14.23 19.28 1.12
CA SER A 42 13.95 18.37 2.25
C SER A 42 13.07 17.23 1.73
N VAL A 43 13.57 16.00 1.82
CA VAL A 43 12.93 14.84 1.21
C VAL A 43 12.78 13.71 2.23
N ASP A 44 11.55 13.21 2.38
CA ASP A 44 11.29 11.97 3.12
C ASP A 44 11.56 10.77 2.21
N LEU A 45 12.75 10.18 2.37
CA LEU A 45 13.14 8.98 1.61
C LEU A 45 12.22 7.78 1.87
N SER A 46 11.62 7.68 3.05
CA SER A 46 10.75 6.55 3.39
C SER A 46 9.43 6.65 2.64
N GLU A 47 8.89 7.87 2.54
CA GLU A 47 7.68 8.15 1.75
C GLU A 47 7.90 7.91 0.26
N LEU A 48 9.05 8.34 -0.28
CA LEU A 48 9.43 8.05 -1.68
C LEU A 48 9.66 6.56 -1.93
N ALA A 49 10.36 5.87 -1.03
CA ALA A 49 10.57 4.42 -1.11
C ALA A 49 9.22 3.68 -1.16
N PHE A 50 8.26 4.08 -0.33
CA PHE A 50 6.91 3.53 -0.36
C PHE A 50 6.21 3.79 -1.70
N ALA A 51 6.30 5.01 -2.23
CA ALA A 51 5.71 5.37 -3.52
C ALA A 51 6.28 4.53 -4.68
N PHE A 52 7.58 4.22 -4.65
CA PHE A 52 8.24 3.33 -5.61
C PHE A 52 7.72 1.89 -5.55
N GLU A 53 7.42 1.35 -4.37
CA GLU A 53 6.91 -0.02 -4.21
C GLU A 53 5.41 -0.17 -4.50
N SER A 54 4.67 0.93 -4.54
CA SER A 54 3.22 0.92 -4.64
C SER A 54 2.75 0.57 -6.05
N ASP A 55 2.53 -0.71 -6.33
CA ASP A 55 2.04 -1.26 -7.62
C ASP A 55 0.50 -1.22 -7.76
N PHE A 56 -0.17 -0.28 -7.10
CA PHE A 56 -1.62 -0.15 -7.23
C PHE A 56 -1.95 0.73 -8.44
N LEU A 57 -2.44 0.12 -9.53
CA LEU A 57 -2.88 0.83 -10.75
C LEU A 57 -3.92 1.96 -10.49
N GLU A 58 -4.63 1.90 -9.36
CA GLU A 58 -5.66 2.85 -8.95
C GLU A 58 -5.09 4.07 -8.19
N MET A 59 -3.78 4.13 -7.95
CA MET A 59 -3.10 5.15 -7.17
C MET A 59 -1.82 5.60 -7.85
N ARG A 60 -1.64 6.91 -8.07
CA ARG A 60 -0.44 7.49 -8.66
C ARG A 60 0.23 8.43 -7.68
N HIS A 61 1.55 8.31 -7.59
CA HIS A 61 2.37 9.16 -6.73
C HIS A 61 3.09 10.20 -7.59
N TYR A 62 3.08 11.43 -7.11
CA TYR A 62 3.75 12.56 -7.72
C TYR A 62 4.67 13.20 -6.69
N PHE A 63 5.84 13.65 -7.13
CA PHE A 63 6.79 14.36 -6.28
C PHE A 63 6.75 15.84 -6.63
N ASP A 64 6.60 16.67 -5.61
CA ASP A 64 6.60 18.14 -5.73
C ASP A 64 8.04 18.66 -5.69
N LEU A 65 8.51 19.18 -6.83
CA LEU A 65 9.86 19.73 -7.01
C LEU A 65 10.10 21.05 -6.27
N GLU A 66 9.06 21.68 -5.71
CA GLU A 66 9.22 22.87 -4.86
C GLU A 66 9.30 22.52 -3.39
N THR A 67 8.50 21.55 -2.94
CA THR A 67 8.34 21.25 -1.51
C THR A 67 9.07 20.00 -1.04
N GLY A 68 9.46 19.11 -1.97
CA GLY A 68 10.07 17.82 -1.65
C GLY A 68 9.09 16.76 -1.12
N LYS A 69 7.77 17.00 -1.24
CA LYS A 69 6.72 16.12 -0.73
C LYS A 69 6.21 15.16 -1.79
N VAL A 70 5.74 13.99 -1.35
CA VAL A 70 5.01 13.05 -2.19
C VAL A 70 3.50 13.32 -2.07
N VAL A 71 2.84 13.38 -3.22
CA VAL A 71 1.39 13.56 -3.34
C VAL A 71 0.80 12.30 -3.96
N LEU A 72 -0.23 11.76 -3.32
CA LEU A 72 -0.97 10.60 -3.81
C LEU A 72 -2.29 11.03 -4.43
N ILE A 73 -2.49 10.72 -5.71
CA ILE A 73 -3.75 10.92 -6.41
C ILE A 73 -4.39 9.57 -6.72
N GLN A 74 -5.62 9.38 -6.25
CA GLN A 74 -6.42 8.19 -6.52
C GLN A 74 -7.15 8.33 -7.86
N ASP A 75 -7.43 7.20 -8.51
CA ASP A 75 -8.10 7.20 -9.83
C ASP A 75 -9.52 7.78 -9.75
N GLU A 76 -10.22 7.63 -8.62
CA GLU A 76 -11.51 8.27 -8.38
C GLU A 76 -11.38 9.80 -8.34
N THR A 77 -10.37 10.33 -7.64
CA THR A 77 -10.07 11.78 -7.60
C THR A 77 -9.74 12.31 -8.99
N ARG A 78 -8.87 11.61 -9.73
CA ARG A 78 -8.48 11.99 -11.10
C ARG A 78 -9.69 12.09 -12.03
N ARG A 79 -10.59 11.10 -12.00
CA ARG A 79 -11.82 11.12 -12.81
C ARG A 79 -12.78 12.24 -12.41
N ALA A 80 -12.84 12.55 -11.11
CA ALA A 80 -13.65 13.67 -10.63
C ALA A 80 -13.08 15.02 -11.11
N VAL A 81 -11.75 15.19 -11.14
CA VAL A 81 -11.10 16.35 -11.75
C VAL A 81 -11.44 16.46 -13.24
N GLU A 82 -11.31 15.37 -14.01
CA GLU A 82 -11.70 15.33 -15.44
C GLU A 82 -13.16 15.77 -15.64
N THR A 83 -14.07 15.27 -14.80
CA THR A 83 -15.50 15.62 -14.87
C THR A 83 -15.76 17.10 -14.59
N ILE A 84 -14.98 17.72 -13.69
CA ILE A 84 -15.11 19.15 -13.39
C ILE A 84 -14.56 19.98 -14.55
N TYR A 85 -13.43 19.59 -15.16
CA TYR A 85 -12.93 20.26 -16.36
C TYR A 85 -13.91 20.20 -17.54
N GLU A 86 -14.61 19.07 -17.72
CA GLU A 86 -15.66 18.95 -18.75
C GLU A 86 -16.85 19.90 -18.53
N GLN A 87 -17.04 20.38 -17.29
CA GLN A 87 -18.09 21.35 -16.93
C GLN A 87 -17.63 22.80 -17.04
N MET A 88 -16.33 23.03 -17.23
CA MET A 88 -15.79 24.37 -17.47
C MET A 88 -16.02 24.75 -18.93
N ASP A 89 -16.50 25.98 -19.16
CA ASP A 89 -16.68 26.50 -20.52
C ASP A 89 -15.32 26.67 -21.21
N GLU A 90 -15.20 26.28 -22.48
CA GLU A 90 -13.96 26.40 -23.28
C GLU A 90 -13.57 27.87 -23.55
N GLU A 91 -14.52 28.81 -23.46
CA GLU A 91 -14.29 30.25 -23.62
C GLU A 91 -14.10 30.90 -22.23
N GLU A 92 -12.83 31.04 -21.81
CA GLU A 92 -12.49 31.80 -20.59
C GLU A 92 -12.94 33.26 -20.73
N THR A 93 -13.99 33.62 -20.00
CA THR A 93 -14.40 35.01 -19.80
C THR A 93 -13.96 35.50 -18.42
N GLU A 94 -13.92 36.81 -18.21
CA GLU A 94 -13.55 37.43 -16.93
C GLU A 94 -14.43 36.98 -15.73
N ASN A 95 -15.60 36.37 -16.01
CA ASN A 95 -16.56 35.86 -15.01
C ASN A 95 -16.68 34.32 -15.02
N SER A 96 -15.84 33.58 -15.75
CA SER A 96 -15.88 32.11 -15.74
C SER A 96 -15.45 31.58 -14.37
N PRO A 97 -16.16 30.61 -13.79
CA PRO A 97 -15.81 30.05 -12.48
C PRO A 97 -14.47 29.32 -12.56
N THR A 98 -13.62 29.50 -11.55
CA THR A 98 -12.37 28.74 -11.44
C THR A 98 -12.66 27.29 -11.07
N PHE A 99 -11.66 26.40 -11.26
CA PHE A 99 -11.77 25.02 -10.79
C PHE A 99 -12.11 24.96 -9.29
N ALA A 100 -11.50 25.82 -8.47
CA ALA A 100 -11.78 25.91 -7.05
C ALA A 100 -13.23 26.32 -6.75
N ASP A 101 -13.79 27.27 -7.51
CA ASP A 101 -15.19 27.68 -7.36
C ASP A 101 -16.16 26.53 -7.67
N LEU A 102 -15.84 25.70 -8.67
CA LEU A 102 -16.63 24.52 -9.02
C LEU A 102 -16.50 23.40 -7.98
N VAL A 103 -15.30 23.19 -7.41
CA VAL A 103 -15.08 22.25 -6.30
C VAL A 103 -15.89 22.65 -5.08
N GLU A 104 -15.97 23.94 -4.75
CA GLU A 104 -16.74 24.41 -3.59
C GLU A 104 -18.25 24.16 -3.72
N GLN A 105 -18.76 24.19 -4.95
CA GLN A 105 -20.16 23.88 -5.26
C GLN A 105 -20.47 22.37 -5.14
N GLN A 106 -19.46 21.50 -5.07
CA GLN A 106 -19.67 20.07 -4.89
C GLN A 106 -20.13 19.78 -3.45
N ASN A 107 -21.13 18.88 -3.32
CA ASN A 107 -21.58 18.39 -2.02
C ASN A 107 -20.65 17.28 -1.49
N LEU A 108 -19.39 17.65 -1.24
CA LEU A 108 -18.32 16.78 -0.75
C LEU A 108 -17.73 17.32 0.55
N PRO A 109 -17.22 16.44 1.44
CA PRO A 109 -16.47 16.87 2.63
C PRO A 109 -15.21 17.68 2.27
N ASP A 110 -14.78 18.57 3.17
CA ASP A 110 -13.61 19.45 2.97
C ASP A 110 -12.33 18.72 2.57
N TRP A 111 -12.06 17.57 3.19
CA TRP A 111 -10.86 16.78 2.87
C TRP A 111 -10.89 16.24 1.43
N GLN A 112 -12.08 15.94 0.90
CA GLN A 112 -12.25 15.43 -0.45
C GLN A 112 -12.15 16.58 -1.46
N LYS A 113 -12.69 17.76 -1.12
CA LYS A 113 -12.48 18.99 -1.88
C LYS A 113 -10.99 19.35 -1.95
N GLN A 114 -10.27 19.25 -0.83
CA GLN A 114 -8.81 19.46 -0.80
C GLN A 114 -8.05 18.49 -1.72
N GLN A 115 -8.45 17.22 -1.76
CA GLN A 115 -7.84 16.26 -2.70
C GLN A 115 -8.08 16.63 -4.16
N LEU A 116 -9.26 17.16 -4.50
CA LEU A 116 -9.55 17.63 -5.87
C LEU A 116 -8.66 18.84 -6.24
N LEU A 117 -8.49 19.79 -5.33
CA LEU A 117 -7.63 20.96 -5.55
C LEU A 117 -6.15 20.56 -5.73
N VAL A 118 -5.66 19.62 -4.92
CA VAL A 118 -4.31 19.10 -5.08
C VAL A 118 -4.15 18.35 -6.40
N ALA A 119 -5.16 17.57 -6.81
CA ALA A 119 -5.14 16.86 -8.09
C ALA A 119 -5.17 17.80 -9.30
N ASP A 120 -5.97 18.87 -9.26
CA ASP A 120 -5.99 19.95 -10.25
C ASP A 120 -4.62 20.63 -10.36
N GLN A 121 -3.99 20.94 -9.22
CA GLN A 121 -2.65 21.51 -9.20
C GLN A 121 -1.60 20.56 -9.83
N VAL A 122 -1.67 19.28 -9.50
CA VAL A 122 -0.79 18.26 -10.08
C VAL A 122 -0.96 18.17 -11.60
N GLU A 123 -2.20 18.20 -12.10
CA GLU A 123 -2.49 18.14 -13.53
C GLU A 123 -2.02 19.41 -14.26
N GLY A 124 -2.33 20.59 -13.71
CA GLY A 124 -1.97 21.89 -14.30
C GLY A 124 -0.47 22.19 -14.29
N GLU A 125 0.26 21.66 -13.31
CA GLU A 125 1.71 21.87 -13.15
C GLU A 125 2.55 20.58 -13.35
N TYR A 126 1.99 19.59 -14.05
CA TYR A 126 2.69 18.35 -14.37
C TYR A 126 3.87 18.60 -15.32
N GLY A 127 5.04 18.07 -14.96
CA GLY A 127 6.29 18.20 -15.72
C GLY A 127 7.07 19.49 -15.46
N SER A 128 6.50 20.46 -14.75
CA SER A 128 7.20 21.67 -14.30
C SER A 128 7.46 21.66 -12.80
N ARG A 129 6.40 21.46 -12.00
CA ARG A 129 6.47 21.36 -10.54
C ARG A 129 6.29 19.93 -10.06
N PHE A 130 5.36 19.18 -10.65
CA PHE A 130 5.11 17.80 -10.24
C PHE A 130 5.69 16.82 -11.24
N ILE A 131 6.36 15.78 -10.75
CA ILE A 131 6.85 14.67 -11.58
C ILE A 131 6.27 13.35 -11.07
N SER A 132 5.99 12.42 -11.98
CA SER A 132 5.52 11.09 -11.58
C SER A 132 6.64 10.33 -10.89
N VAL A 133 6.34 9.75 -9.72
CA VAL A 133 7.24 8.80 -9.06
C VAL A 133 7.16 7.48 -9.83
N PRO A 134 8.29 6.86 -10.20
CA PRO A 134 8.31 5.60 -10.91
C PRO A 134 7.91 4.46 -9.97
N GLN A 135 7.34 3.40 -10.54
CA GLN A 135 7.04 2.16 -9.81
C GLN A 135 8.11 1.12 -10.12
N ILE A 136 8.51 0.36 -9.11
CA ILE A 136 9.39 -0.80 -9.28
C ILE A 136 8.59 -1.90 -9.95
N ASP A 137 9.10 -2.39 -11.06
CA ASP A 137 8.48 -3.50 -11.75
C ASP A 137 8.88 -4.86 -11.13
N SER A 138 8.11 -5.90 -11.46
CA SER A 138 8.39 -7.25 -10.98
C SER A 138 9.75 -7.81 -11.42
N HIS A 139 10.39 -7.24 -12.45
CA HIS A 139 11.72 -7.67 -12.90
C HIS A 139 12.81 -7.10 -12.01
N GLU A 140 12.67 -5.86 -11.56
CA GLU A 140 13.55 -5.24 -10.56
C GLU A 140 13.48 -5.96 -9.22
N GLY A 141 12.28 -6.21 -8.69
CA GLY A 141 12.12 -6.99 -7.47
C GLY A 141 12.66 -8.42 -7.60
N TYR A 142 12.62 -9.01 -8.80
CA TYR A 142 13.23 -10.31 -9.08
C TYR A 142 14.75 -10.26 -9.05
N ARG A 143 15.35 -9.23 -9.65
CA ARG A 143 16.79 -9.00 -9.62
C ARG A 143 17.30 -8.82 -8.20
N ASP A 144 16.57 -8.10 -7.35
CA ASP A 144 16.94 -7.95 -5.94
C ASP A 144 17.00 -9.30 -5.21
N MET A 145 16.04 -10.19 -5.46
CA MET A 145 16.09 -11.55 -4.91
C MET A 145 17.34 -12.30 -5.40
N GLN A 146 17.68 -12.22 -6.69
CA GLN A 146 18.87 -12.85 -7.25
C GLN A 146 20.15 -12.32 -6.60
N ASP A 147 20.28 -10.99 -6.49
CA ASP A 147 21.44 -10.34 -5.91
C ASP A 147 21.59 -10.69 -4.43
N PHE A 148 20.49 -10.75 -3.69
CA PHE A 148 20.51 -11.15 -2.28
C PHE A 148 20.98 -12.60 -2.10
N ILE A 149 20.50 -13.54 -2.92
CA ILE A 149 20.86 -14.96 -2.84
C ILE A 149 22.37 -15.16 -2.97
N VAL A 150 23.04 -14.38 -3.82
CA VAL A 150 24.51 -14.39 -3.96
C VAL A 150 25.22 -14.00 -2.65
N THR A 151 24.59 -13.19 -1.80
CA THR A 151 25.15 -12.77 -0.50
C THR A 151 24.92 -13.75 0.65
N VAL A 152 24.10 -14.79 0.44
CA VAL A 152 23.79 -15.80 1.47
C VAL A 152 25.01 -16.69 1.68
N ARG A 153 25.44 -16.84 2.94
CA ARG A 153 26.67 -17.59 3.29
C ARG A 153 26.43 -19.07 3.51
N ASP A 154 25.23 -19.44 3.92
CA ASP A 154 24.84 -20.84 4.09
C ASP A 154 24.57 -21.46 2.70
N PRO A 155 25.39 -22.42 2.25
CA PRO A 155 25.24 -23.00 0.93
C PRO A 155 23.91 -23.74 0.75
N HIS A 156 23.37 -24.32 1.82
CA HIS A 156 22.10 -25.03 1.76
C HIS A 156 20.93 -24.06 1.57
N LEU A 157 20.91 -22.97 2.34
CA LEU A 157 19.90 -21.93 2.19
C LEU A 157 19.99 -21.23 0.82
N GLN A 158 21.22 -20.98 0.34
CA GLN A 158 21.44 -20.40 -0.98
C GLN A 158 20.80 -21.27 -2.08
N GLU A 159 21.06 -22.58 -2.07
CA GLU A 159 20.46 -23.53 -3.02
C GLU A 159 18.92 -23.57 -2.92
N LEU A 160 18.37 -23.54 -1.70
CA LEU A 160 16.93 -23.50 -1.48
C LEU A 160 16.29 -22.23 -2.09
N LEU A 161 16.92 -21.07 -1.89
CA LEU A 161 16.42 -19.80 -2.41
C LEU A 161 16.56 -19.73 -3.95
N ASP A 162 17.67 -20.22 -4.50
CA ASP A 162 17.89 -20.31 -5.96
C ASP A 162 16.78 -21.11 -6.64
N VAL A 163 16.40 -22.25 -6.06
CA VAL A 163 15.27 -23.06 -6.55
C VAL A 163 13.94 -22.33 -6.33
N ALA A 164 13.75 -21.68 -5.17
CA ALA A 164 12.50 -21.01 -4.82
C ALA A 164 12.11 -19.91 -5.82
N ILE A 165 13.09 -19.16 -6.33
CA ILE A 165 12.85 -18.07 -7.28
C ILE A 165 12.58 -18.54 -8.71
N MET A 166 12.62 -19.84 -9.01
CA MET A 166 12.38 -20.31 -10.38
C MET A 166 10.89 -20.35 -10.75
N GLY A 167 10.49 -19.67 -11.81
CA GLY A 167 9.14 -19.75 -12.39
C GLY A 167 8.05 -19.00 -11.61
N ARG A 168 6.78 -19.28 -11.95
CA ARG A 168 5.62 -18.55 -11.40
C ARG A 168 5.54 -18.71 -9.88
N GLY A 169 5.33 -17.61 -9.16
CA GLY A 169 5.23 -17.60 -7.69
C GLY A 169 6.56 -17.46 -6.94
N ALA A 170 7.63 -17.07 -7.64
CA ALA A 170 8.97 -16.85 -7.10
C ALA A 170 8.98 -16.04 -5.79
N PHE A 171 8.37 -14.85 -5.79
CA PHE A 171 8.31 -13.96 -4.64
C PHE A 171 7.68 -14.58 -3.38
N ARG A 172 6.64 -15.42 -3.56
CA ARG A 172 6.00 -16.09 -2.42
C ARG A 172 6.91 -17.17 -1.87
N ARG A 173 7.41 -18.07 -2.71
CA ARG A 173 8.29 -19.16 -2.29
C ARG A 173 9.58 -18.67 -1.68
N PHE A 174 10.16 -17.60 -2.22
CA PHE A 174 11.34 -16.97 -1.65
C PHE A 174 11.10 -16.51 -0.19
N LYS A 175 9.97 -15.82 0.05
CA LYS A 175 9.57 -15.42 1.40
C LYS A 175 9.23 -16.61 2.30
N ASP A 176 8.57 -17.63 1.77
CA ASP A 176 8.23 -18.85 2.50
C ASP A 176 9.50 -19.55 2.99
N VAL A 177 10.55 -19.62 2.16
CA VAL A 177 11.87 -20.14 2.57
C VAL A 177 12.50 -19.26 3.65
N LEU A 178 12.52 -17.94 3.48
CA LEU A 178 13.12 -17.03 4.48
C LEU A 178 12.40 -17.04 5.83
N PHE A 179 11.11 -17.40 5.87
CA PHE A 179 10.34 -17.48 7.11
C PHE A 179 10.97 -18.45 8.12
N ASP A 180 11.57 -19.53 7.64
CA ASP A 180 12.27 -20.52 8.48
C ASP A 180 13.68 -20.05 8.91
N TYR A 181 14.15 -18.91 8.41
CA TYR A 181 15.49 -18.35 8.66
C TYR A 181 15.42 -16.87 9.12
N PRO A 182 15.01 -16.58 10.37
CA PRO A 182 14.72 -15.22 10.84
C PRO A 182 15.85 -14.20 10.63
N ARG A 183 17.11 -14.61 10.83
CA ARG A 183 18.27 -13.73 10.61
C ARG A 183 18.48 -13.35 9.15
N GLU A 184 18.24 -14.28 8.24
CA GLU A 184 18.36 -14.02 6.80
C GLU A 184 17.13 -13.27 6.28
N CYS A 185 15.97 -13.45 6.91
CA CYS A 185 14.80 -12.62 6.69
C CYS A 185 15.07 -11.15 7.06
N GLU A 186 15.64 -10.87 8.24
CA GLU A 186 16.08 -9.53 8.63
C GLU A 186 17.11 -8.94 7.66
N ARG A 187 18.11 -9.74 7.24
CA ARG A 187 19.09 -9.31 6.24
C ARG A 187 18.46 -9.00 4.89
N TRP A 188 17.47 -9.78 4.46
CA TRP A 188 16.75 -9.54 3.22
C TRP A 188 16.03 -8.19 3.26
N PHE A 189 15.34 -7.87 4.36
CA PHE A 189 14.70 -6.56 4.50
C PHE A 189 15.71 -5.42 4.44
N ALA A 190 16.81 -5.51 5.19
CA ALA A 190 17.86 -4.49 5.16
C ALA A 190 18.49 -4.34 3.76
N PHE A 191 18.71 -5.45 3.04
CA PHE A 191 19.24 -5.44 1.69
C PHE A 191 18.27 -4.78 0.70
N LYS A 192 16.99 -5.13 0.80
CA LYS A 192 15.93 -4.56 -0.05
C LYS A 192 15.77 -3.06 0.21
N ASP A 193 15.79 -2.63 1.47
CA ASP A 193 15.68 -1.22 1.85
C ASP A 193 16.86 -0.41 1.30
N GLU A 194 18.09 -0.91 1.41
CA GLU A 194 19.27 -0.26 0.81
C GLU A 194 19.13 -0.13 -0.71
N LYS A 195 18.70 -1.20 -1.40
CA LYS A 195 18.45 -1.17 -2.84
C LYS A 195 17.36 -0.17 -3.23
N MET A 196 16.32 -0.06 -2.41
CA MET A 196 15.28 0.94 -2.61
C MET A 196 15.83 2.36 -2.46
N PHE A 197 16.59 2.62 -1.40
CA PHE A 197 17.19 3.94 -1.17
C PHE A 197 18.25 4.30 -2.21
N GLU A 198 19.00 3.33 -2.75
CA GLU A 198 19.84 3.53 -3.93
C GLU A 198 19.01 4.04 -5.12
N ARG A 199 17.92 3.35 -5.47
CA ARG A 199 17.04 3.76 -6.59
C ARG A 199 16.42 5.14 -6.40
N VAL A 200 15.94 5.43 -5.18
CA VAL A 200 15.35 6.74 -4.87
C VAL A 200 16.41 7.84 -5.03
N ARG A 201 17.64 7.62 -4.56
CA ARG A 201 18.74 8.58 -4.72
C ARG A 201 19.12 8.76 -6.19
N ASP A 202 19.30 7.67 -6.94
CA ASP A 202 19.62 7.72 -8.37
C ASP A 202 18.54 8.47 -9.16
N TRP A 203 17.27 8.27 -8.78
CA TRP A 203 16.15 8.97 -9.38
C TRP A 203 16.14 10.45 -9.03
N LEU A 204 16.33 10.83 -7.77
CA LEU A 204 16.44 12.25 -7.37
C LEU A 204 17.61 12.94 -8.08
N GLU A 205 18.76 12.28 -8.18
CA GLU A 205 19.93 12.77 -8.91
C GLU A 205 19.62 13.01 -10.39
N ALA A 206 18.83 12.13 -11.03
CA ALA A 206 18.39 12.30 -12.42
C ALA A 206 17.50 13.54 -12.65
N TYR A 207 16.92 14.10 -11.60
CA TYR A 207 16.18 15.37 -11.61
C TYR A 207 17.00 16.54 -11.03
N ASP A 208 18.32 16.37 -10.88
CA ASP A 208 19.25 17.33 -10.30
C ASP A 208 18.85 17.75 -8.86
N ILE A 209 18.28 16.82 -8.08
CA ILE A 209 17.85 17.05 -6.70
C ILE A 209 18.88 16.46 -5.74
N GLU A 210 19.44 17.32 -4.90
CA GLU A 210 20.26 16.91 -3.76
C GLU A 210 19.35 16.86 -2.52
N PRO A 211 19.01 15.66 -2.00
CA PRO A 211 18.19 15.57 -0.80
C PRO A 211 18.98 16.12 0.40
N ILE A 212 18.46 17.18 1.02
CA ILE A 212 18.92 17.57 2.34
C ILE A 212 18.28 16.58 3.31
N TYR A 213 19.13 15.68 3.79
CA TYR A 213 18.83 14.94 5.00
C TYR A 213 18.95 15.93 6.14
N GLU A 214 17.84 16.49 6.60
CA GLU A 214 17.86 17.00 7.95
C GLU A 214 18.26 15.81 8.83
N PRO A 215 19.42 15.83 9.53
CA PRO A 215 19.61 14.89 10.60
C PRO A 215 18.39 15.08 11.46
N SER A 216 17.69 14.00 11.80
CA SER A 216 16.50 14.05 12.63
C SER A 216 16.87 14.70 13.97
N ALA A 217 16.92 16.02 14.02
CA ALA A 217 17.10 16.84 15.18
C ALA A 217 15.73 16.79 15.85
N GLY A 218 15.47 15.66 16.50
CA GLY A 218 14.21 15.32 17.15
C GLY A 218 13.00 15.68 16.33
N VAL A 219 12.52 14.75 15.49
CA VAL A 219 11.13 14.66 15.00
C VAL A 219 10.28 15.83 15.48
N GLU A 220 10.26 16.96 14.76
CA GLU A 220 9.12 17.85 14.92
C GLU A 220 7.97 17.14 14.23
N PRO A 221 6.95 16.70 14.98
CA PRO A 221 5.93 15.84 14.44
C PRO A 221 5.18 16.62 13.36
N SER A 222 5.15 16.05 12.15
CA SER A 222 3.93 16.13 11.33
C SER A 222 2.73 15.97 12.29
N PRO A 223 1.66 16.78 12.20
CA PRO A 223 0.57 16.80 13.19
C PRO A 223 0.28 15.38 13.65
N PRO A 224 0.36 15.09 14.97
CA PRO A 224 0.67 13.77 15.50
C PRO A 224 -0.14 12.70 14.80
N GLN A 225 0.53 11.99 13.89
CA GLN A 225 -0.01 10.77 13.34
C GLN A 225 -0.01 9.79 14.52
N PRO A 226 -1.16 9.18 14.88
CA PRO A 226 -1.18 8.23 15.98
C PRO A 226 -0.12 7.15 15.69
N PRO A 227 0.72 6.78 16.68
CA PRO A 227 1.62 5.62 16.60
C PRO A 227 0.94 4.47 15.86
N ALA A 228 1.68 3.71 15.04
CA ALA A 228 1.11 2.59 14.27
C ALA A 228 0.18 1.70 15.12
N ARG A 229 0.60 1.48 16.37
CA ARG A 229 -0.16 0.77 17.42
C ARG A 229 -1.47 1.46 17.83
N ASP A 230 -1.47 2.77 18.04
CA ASP A 230 -2.67 3.57 18.32
C ASP A 230 -3.66 3.53 17.15
N ARG A 231 -3.16 3.53 15.91
CA ARG A 231 -3.99 3.39 14.71
C ARG A 231 -4.62 2.01 14.62
N LEU A 232 -3.85 0.95 14.87
CA LEU A 232 -4.38 -0.42 14.94
C LEU A 232 -5.48 -0.54 16.00
N ILE A 233 -5.26 0.05 17.18
CA ILE A 233 -6.25 0.11 18.27
C ILE A 233 -7.52 0.84 17.82
N ALA A 234 -7.38 2.01 17.19
CA ALA A 234 -8.52 2.80 16.72
C ALA A 234 -9.33 2.09 15.62
N GLU A 235 -8.66 1.47 14.65
CA GLU A 235 -9.33 0.70 13.59
C GLU A 235 -9.98 -0.59 14.13
N ALA A 236 -9.35 -1.25 15.12
CA ALA A 236 -9.95 -2.37 15.83
C ALA A 236 -11.25 -1.94 16.54
N LEU A 237 -11.22 -0.83 17.27
CA LEU A 237 -12.38 -0.29 17.98
C LEU A 237 -13.50 0.03 16.98
N ALA A 238 -13.19 0.76 15.90
CA ALA A 238 -14.16 1.12 14.87
C ALA A 238 -14.79 -0.13 14.22
N PHE A 239 -13.99 -1.16 13.93
CA PHE A 239 -14.49 -2.42 13.41
C PHE A 239 -15.45 -3.09 14.40
N VAL A 240 -15.04 -3.25 15.67
CA VAL A 240 -15.82 -3.96 16.69
C VAL A 240 -17.15 -3.24 16.94
N THR A 241 -17.14 -1.92 17.04
CA THR A 241 -18.34 -1.10 17.26
C THR A 241 -19.34 -1.23 16.11
N ALA A 242 -18.88 -1.32 14.86
CA ALA A 242 -19.74 -1.55 13.72
C ALA A 242 -20.20 -3.01 13.60
N ALA A 243 -19.29 -3.97 13.80
CA ALA A 243 -19.55 -5.38 13.62
C ALA A 243 -20.51 -5.95 14.67
N ARG A 244 -20.46 -5.49 15.93
CA ARG A 244 -21.37 -5.96 16.99
C ARG A 244 -22.85 -5.68 16.72
N ALA A 245 -23.15 -4.71 15.86
CA ALA A 245 -24.50 -4.35 15.45
C ALA A 245 -25.03 -5.21 14.29
N LEU A 246 -24.18 -6.03 13.65
CA LEU A 246 -24.58 -6.86 12.51
C LEU A 246 -25.33 -8.11 12.97
N PRO A 247 -26.46 -8.47 12.30
CA PRO A 247 -27.17 -9.71 12.59
C PRO A 247 -26.27 -10.94 12.41
N GLY A 248 -26.34 -11.87 13.36
CA GLY A 248 -25.60 -13.13 13.31
C GLY A 248 -24.15 -13.04 13.79
N ILE A 249 -23.67 -11.88 14.28
CA ILE A 249 -22.38 -11.79 14.97
C ILE A 249 -22.56 -12.17 16.44
N LEU A 250 -21.94 -13.28 16.85
CA LEU A 250 -22.12 -13.86 18.18
C LEU A 250 -21.01 -13.50 19.14
N ARG A 251 -19.78 -13.36 18.63
CA ARG A 251 -18.59 -13.06 19.43
C ARG A 251 -17.53 -12.37 18.58
N ILE A 252 -16.80 -11.42 19.16
CA ILE A 252 -15.63 -10.79 18.54
C ILE A 252 -14.49 -10.86 19.55
N ALA A 253 -13.30 -11.24 19.10
CA ALA A 253 -12.11 -11.34 19.91
C ALA A 253 -10.90 -10.76 19.19
N LEU A 254 -9.98 -10.18 19.97
CA LEU A 254 -8.65 -9.78 19.50
C LEU A 254 -7.70 -10.96 19.67
N VAL A 255 -6.99 -11.30 18.61
CA VAL A 255 -5.93 -12.30 18.60
C VAL A 255 -4.65 -11.67 18.03
N GLY A 256 -3.57 -12.44 17.99
CA GLY A 256 -2.32 -12.00 17.38
C GLY A 256 -1.55 -10.98 18.21
N SER A 257 -0.64 -10.27 17.55
CA SER A 257 0.43 -9.51 18.21
C SER A 257 -0.04 -8.26 18.95
N LEU A 258 -1.15 -7.64 18.52
CA LEU A 258 -1.70 -6.43 19.16
C LEU A 258 -2.14 -6.69 20.61
N ALA A 259 -2.59 -7.92 20.92
CA ALA A 259 -2.98 -8.33 22.27
C ALA A 259 -1.79 -8.51 23.24
N THR A 260 -0.55 -8.30 22.78
CA THR A 260 0.68 -8.57 23.54
C THR A 260 1.54 -7.31 23.66
N ASP A 261 2.52 -7.32 24.58
CA ASP A 261 3.52 -6.25 24.77
C ASP A 261 4.57 -6.17 23.63
N LYS A 262 4.30 -6.78 22.47
CA LYS A 262 5.18 -6.63 21.31
C LYS A 262 5.28 -5.13 20.96
N PRO A 263 6.51 -4.57 20.87
CA PRO A 263 6.71 -3.13 20.74
C PRO A 263 6.09 -2.58 19.45
N ASP A 264 6.23 -3.31 18.34
CA ASP A 264 5.72 -2.90 17.03
C ASP A 264 4.77 -3.97 16.45
N PRO A 265 3.51 -4.03 16.89
CA PRO A 265 2.51 -4.86 16.23
C PRO A 265 2.29 -4.29 14.83
N LYS A 266 2.36 -5.17 13.82
CA LYS A 266 2.10 -4.79 12.43
C LYS A 266 0.68 -5.08 11.99
N ASP A 267 -0.02 -5.95 12.73
CA ASP A 267 -1.31 -6.49 12.32
C ASP A 267 -2.34 -6.39 13.44
N VAL A 268 -3.59 -6.11 13.06
CA VAL A 268 -4.77 -6.33 13.89
C VAL A 268 -5.50 -7.58 13.40
N ASP A 269 -5.49 -8.61 14.24
CA ASP A 269 -6.15 -9.88 13.94
C ASP A 269 -7.42 -9.99 14.78
N LEU A 270 -8.57 -10.02 14.11
CA LEU A 270 -9.88 -10.14 14.75
C LEU A 270 -10.50 -11.50 14.44
N LEU A 271 -10.88 -12.23 15.49
CA LEU A 271 -11.65 -13.45 15.37
C LEU A 271 -13.13 -13.16 15.63
N VAL A 272 -13.98 -13.47 14.65
CA VAL A 272 -15.42 -13.27 14.70
C VAL A 272 -16.13 -14.60 14.63
N THR A 273 -16.93 -14.91 15.65
CA THR A 273 -17.85 -16.06 15.62
C THR A 273 -19.17 -15.62 15.02
N VAL A 274 -19.59 -16.28 13.94
CA VAL A 274 -20.78 -15.96 13.17
C VAL A 274 -21.79 -17.11 13.23
N ALA A 275 -23.07 -16.79 13.26
CA ALA A 275 -24.14 -17.77 13.08
C ALA A 275 -24.07 -18.41 11.68
N ASP A 276 -24.62 -19.62 11.54
CA ASP A 276 -24.56 -20.38 10.28
C ASP A 276 -25.26 -19.66 9.12
N ASP A 277 -26.32 -18.90 9.43
CA ASP A 277 -27.14 -18.13 8.50
C ASP A 277 -26.73 -16.66 8.39
N ALA A 278 -25.67 -16.23 9.08
CA ALA A 278 -25.24 -14.83 9.07
C ALA A 278 -24.83 -14.37 7.66
N ASP A 279 -25.35 -13.22 7.24
CA ASP A 279 -24.94 -12.54 6.01
C ASP A 279 -23.56 -11.91 6.20
N LEU A 280 -22.57 -12.42 5.47
CA LEU A 280 -21.18 -11.98 5.56
C LEU A 280 -20.88 -10.74 4.71
N THR A 281 -21.83 -10.27 3.88
CA THR A 281 -21.63 -9.11 3.01
C THR A 281 -21.26 -7.83 3.78
N PRO A 282 -22.00 -7.41 4.82
CA PRO A 282 -21.62 -6.24 5.61
C PRO A 282 -20.31 -6.48 6.39
N LEU A 283 -20.09 -7.68 6.93
CA LEU A 283 -18.89 -8.02 7.68
C LEU A 283 -17.63 -7.98 6.80
N ALA A 284 -17.70 -8.51 5.57
CA ALA A 284 -16.60 -8.44 4.62
C ALA A 284 -16.36 -7.01 4.11
N THR A 285 -17.38 -6.16 4.09
CA THR A 285 -17.22 -4.73 3.82
C THR A 285 -16.43 -4.04 4.92
N LEU A 286 -16.75 -4.32 6.19
CA LEU A 286 -15.96 -3.86 7.33
C LEU A 286 -14.52 -4.41 7.30
N GLY A 287 -14.35 -5.69 6.96
CA GLY A 287 -13.03 -6.32 6.82
C GLY A 287 -12.16 -5.65 5.75
N ARG A 288 -12.71 -5.38 4.56
CA ARG A 288 -11.99 -4.65 3.51
C ARG A 288 -11.67 -3.21 3.90
N LYS A 289 -12.57 -2.54 4.63
CA LYS A 289 -12.32 -1.19 5.15
C LYS A 289 -11.17 -1.19 6.14
N LEU A 290 -11.17 -2.14 7.08
CA LEU A 290 -10.09 -2.36 8.04
C LEU A 290 -8.75 -2.60 7.32
N SER A 291 -8.68 -3.57 6.40
CA SER A 291 -7.45 -3.85 5.67
C SER A 291 -7.01 -2.67 4.81
N GLY A 292 -7.93 -2.00 4.12
CA GLY A 292 -7.62 -0.86 3.24
C GLY A 292 -7.09 0.36 4.00
N HIS A 293 -7.64 0.66 5.18
CA HIS A 293 -7.16 1.75 6.03
C HIS A 293 -5.75 1.53 6.59
N LEU A 294 -5.32 0.26 6.69
CA LEU A 294 -4.04 -0.14 7.28
C LEU A 294 -2.96 -0.40 6.21
N GLN A 295 -3.34 -0.88 5.02
CA GLN A 295 -2.42 -1.21 3.93
C GLN A 295 -1.57 -0.02 3.45
N GLY A 296 -2.10 1.21 3.51
CA GLY A 296 -1.36 2.43 3.14
C GLY A 296 -0.17 2.77 4.06
N ARG A 297 0.10 1.97 5.10
CA ARG A 297 1.13 2.22 6.12
C ARG A 297 1.93 1.00 6.54
N ASN A 298 1.96 -0.05 5.71
CA ASN A 298 2.61 -1.33 6.03
C ASN A 298 2.04 -2.02 7.29
N LEU A 299 0.75 -1.79 7.56
CA LEU A 299 -0.01 -2.43 8.63
C LEU A 299 -1.07 -3.37 8.03
N GLY A 300 -1.26 -4.53 8.65
CA GLY A 300 -2.26 -5.52 8.24
C GLY A 300 -3.51 -5.49 9.11
N GLY A 301 -4.63 -5.85 8.52
CA GLY A 301 -5.87 -6.12 9.23
C GLY A 301 -6.50 -7.39 8.69
N GLU A 302 -6.67 -8.41 9.52
CA GLU A 302 -7.27 -9.68 9.14
C GLU A 302 -8.49 -10.01 10.01
N VAL A 303 -9.54 -10.49 9.37
CA VAL A 303 -10.77 -10.93 10.03
C VAL A 303 -10.98 -12.42 9.80
N PHE A 304 -10.75 -13.18 10.86
CA PHE A 304 -10.92 -14.62 10.94
C PHE A 304 -12.36 -14.97 11.33
N LEU A 305 -12.93 -15.99 10.71
CA LEU A 305 -14.30 -16.42 10.92
C LEU A 305 -14.34 -17.82 11.55
N ALA A 306 -15.21 -17.99 12.55
CA ALA A 306 -15.50 -19.28 13.16
C ALA A 306 -17.01 -19.48 13.31
N ASP A 307 -17.43 -20.75 13.38
CA ASP A 307 -18.82 -21.13 13.67
C ASP A 307 -19.09 -21.18 15.19
N PRO A 308 -20.35 -21.31 15.63
CA PRO A 308 -20.70 -21.40 17.04
C PRO A 308 -20.19 -22.66 17.74
N ALA A 309 -19.84 -23.71 16.98
CA ALA A 309 -19.26 -24.95 17.49
C ALA A 309 -17.73 -24.83 17.74
N GLY A 310 -17.13 -23.70 17.35
CA GLY A 310 -15.71 -23.42 17.51
C GLY A 310 -14.86 -23.93 16.34
N SER A 311 -15.46 -24.27 15.20
CA SER A 311 -14.73 -24.63 13.99
C SER A 311 -14.29 -23.38 13.24
N TYR A 312 -13.06 -23.39 12.75
CA TYR A 312 -12.56 -22.34 11.86
C TYR A 312 -13.22 -22.44 10.48
N LEU A 313 -13.72 -21.33 9.96
CA LEU A 313 -14.40 -21.25 8.66
C LEU A 313 -13.52 -20.66 7.55
N GLY A 314 -12.57 -19.80 7.90
CA GLY A 314 -11.77 -19.03 6.95
C GLY A 314 -11.69 -17.55 7.34
N ARG A 315 -11.59 -16.67 6.35
CA ARG A 315 -11.51 -15.22 6.51
C ARG A 315 -12.63 -14.50 5.78
N THR A 316 -12.83 -13.22 6.08
CA THR A 316 -13.69 -12.39 5.22
C THR A 316 -13.08 -12.23 3.83
N CYS A 317 -13.91 -12.29 2.80
CA CYS A 317 -13.43 -12.17 1.42
C CYS A 317 -12.81 -10.79 1.13
N PRO A 318 -11.56 -10.74 0.60
CA PRO A 318 -10.88 -9.48 0.31
C PRO A 318 -11.45 -8.78 -0.93
N TRP A 319 -12.28 -9.46 -1.72
CA TRP A 319 -12.80 -8.96 -2.98
C TRP A 319 -14.12 -8.21 -2.81
N LYS A 320 -14.23 -7.01 -3.41
CA LYS A 320 -15.47 -6.21 -3.43
C LYS A 320 -16.64 -6.93 -4.10
N VAL A 321 -16.35 -7.77 -5.10
CA VAL A 321 -17.34 -8.61 -5.80
C VAL A 321 -16.94 -10.07 -5.60
N CYS A 322 -17.76 -10.81 -4.85
CA CYS A 322 -17.58 -12.23 -4.59
C CYS A 322 -18.49 -13.06 -5.51
N GLN A 323 -17.91 -13.73 -6.50
CA GLN A 323 -18.61 -14.71 -7.34
C GLN A 323 -17.66 -15.88 -7.66
N PRO A 324 -18.17 -17.12 -7.80
CA PRO A 324 -17.37 -18.26 -8.23
C PRO A 324 -16.78 -18.02 -9.62
N GLY A 325 -15.50 -18.35 -9.80
CA GLY A 325 -14.86 -18.41 -11.13
C GLY A 325 -14.56 -17.07 -11.82
N ILE A 326 -14.99 -15.93 -11.29
CA ILE A 326 -14.73 -14.62 -11.93
C ILE A 326 -13.31 -14.10 -11.70
N ARG A 327 -12.59 -14.62 -10.70
CA ARG A 327 -11.21 -14.22 -10.36
C ARG A 327 -10.30 -15.44 -10.37
N MET A 328 -9.37 -15.46 -11.32
CA MET A 328 -8.30 -16.49 -11.38
C MET A 328 -7.43 -16.49 -10.12
N ARG A 329 -7.29 -15.32 -9.47
CA ARG A 329 -6.52 -15.14 -8.22
C ARG A 329 -7.28 -15.52 -6.94
N CYS A 330 -8.55 -15.91 -7.03
CA CYS A 330 -9.28 -16.37 -5.85
C CYS A 330 -8.86 -17.81 -5.54
N ASP A 331 -8.29 -18.02 -4.36
CA ASP A 331 -7.81 -19.31 -3.85
C ASP A 331 -8.71 -19.91 -2.75
N ALA A 332 -9.87 -19.29 -2.48
CA ALA A 332 -10.90 -19.86 -1.62
C ALA A 332 -11.36 -21.24 -2.14
N LEU A 333 -11.33 -22.25 -1.28
CA LEU A 333 -11.63 -23.65 -1.64
C LEU A 333 -13.06 -23.82 -2.17
N HIS A 334 -14.02 -23.08 -1.62
CA HIS A 334 -15.43 -23.15 -1.98
C HIS A 334 -16.01 -21.75 -2.22
N CYS A 335 -15.32 -20.93 -3.00
CA CYS A 335 -15.78 -19.57 -3.35
C CYS A 335 -17.25 -19.56 -3.80
N GLY A 336 -18.06 -18.73 -3.14
CA GLY A 336 -19.48 -18.52 -3.42
C GLY A 336 -20.44 -19.58 -2.87
N ARG A 337 -19.95 -20.67 -2.22
CA ARG A 337 -20.82 -21.58 -1.43
C ARG A 337 -21.49 -20.83 -0.27
N ARG A 338 -20.71 -20.00 0.42
CA ARG A 338 -21.19 -18.95 1.32
C ARG A 338 -20.61 -17.63 0.82
N PRO A 339 -21.42 -16.74 0.23
CA PRO A 339 -20.94 -15.48 -0.31
C PRO A 339 -20.09 -14.72 0.71
N TYR A 340 -18.95 -14.18 0.25
CA TYR A 340 -17.97 -13.44 1.06
C TYR A 340 -17.26 -14.22 2.18
N LEU A 341 -17.43 -15.54 2.27
CA LEU A 341 -16.51 -16.41 3.00
C LEU A 341 -15.33 -16.76 2.10
N HIS A 342 -14.11 -16.50 2.57
CA HIS A 342 -12.88 -16.93 1.94
C HIS A 342 -12.29 -18.07 2.76
N ASP A 343 -12.57 -19.31 2.36
CA ASP A 343 -12.19 -20.52 3.08
C ASP A 343 -10.83 -21.04 2.61
N ASP A 344 -9.76 -20.33 2.97
CA ASP A 344 -8.37 -20.67 2.67
C ASP A 344 -7.76 -21.64 3.68
N LEU A 345 -8.53 -22.69 4.03
CA LEU A 345 -8.18 -23.67 5.07
C LEU A 345 -6.88 -24.45 4.80
N LYS A 346 -6.32 -24.33 3.59
CA LYS A 346 -5.00 -24.90 3.24
C LYS A 346 -3.84 -23.95 3.50
N ALA A 347 -4.11 -22.65 3.58
CA ALA A 347 -3.12 -21.61 3.80
C ALA A 347 -3.06 -21.20 5.28
N VAL A 348 -4.23 -21.04 5.91
CA VAL A 348 -4.34 -20.60 7.31
C VAL A 348 -5.39 -21.43 8.02
N THR A 349 -5.10 -21.81 9.26
CA THR A 349 -6.08 -22.44 10.17
C THR A 349 -5.81 -21.98 11.59
N LEU A 350 -6.87 -21.60 12.31
CA LEU A 350 -6.76 -21.29 13.73
C LEU A 350 -7.00 -22.55 14.58
N PRO A 351 -6.22 -22.78 15.64
CA PRO A 351 -6.43 -23.93 16.52
C PRO A 351 -7.74 -23.76 17.29
N GLN A 352 -8.47 -24.87 17.46
CA GLN A 352 -9.76 -24.88 18.15
C GLN A 352 -9.66 -24.34 19.58
N THR A 353 -8.51 -24.51 20.24
CA THR A 353 -8.23 -23.95 21.57
C THR A 353 -8.23 -22.42 21.58
N LEU A 354 -7.64 -21.78 20.57
CA LEU A 354 -7.64 -20.32 20.41
C LEU A 354 -9.07 -19.81 20.12
N ILE A 355 -9.83 -20.55 19.32
CA ILE A 355 -11.23 -20.19 19.04
C ILE A 355 -12.09 -20.35 20.30
N ALA A 356 -11.91 -21.42 21.06
CA ALA A 356 -12.68 -21.66 22.27
C ALA A 356 -12.38 -20.59 23.35
N ALA A 357 -11.11 -20.25 23.55
CA ALA A 357 -10.66 -19.33 24.59
C ALA A 357 -9.64 -18.32 24.03
N PRO A 358 -10.10 -17.29 23.28
CA PRO A 358 -9.19 -16.29 22.72
C PRO A 358 -8.55 -15.44 23.83
N PRO A 359 -7.38 -14.84 23.62
CA PRO A 359 -6.66 -14.09 24.66
C PRO A 359 -7.47 -12.91 25.17
N VAL A 360 -8.16 -12.20 24.28
CA VAL A 360 -9.00 -11.05 24.61
C VAL A 360 -10.32 -11.15 23.85
N GLU A 361 -11.41 -11.31 24.58
CA GLU A 361 -12.77 -11.23 24.05
C GLU A 361 -13.24 -9.77 24.13
N LEU A 362 -13.80 -9.27 23.04
CA LEU A 362 -14.24 -7.87 22.89
C LEU A 362 -15.77 -7.73 22.92
N TRP A 363 -16.48 -8.77 22.47
CA TRP A 363 -17.94 -8.85 22.42
C TRP A 363 -18.36 -10.33 22.54
N PRO A 364 -19.44 -10.69 23.26
CA PRO A 364 -20.47 -9.83 23.89
C PRO A 364 -20.08 -9.24 25.24
N ARG A 365 -18.99 -9.71 25.83
CA ARG A 365 -18.41 -9.15 27.05
C ARG A 365 -16.92 -8.98 26.85
N VAL A 366 -16.39 -7.89 27.39
CA VAL A 366 -14.95 -7.65 27.37
C VAL A 366 -14.28 -8.52 28.43
N ILE A 367 -13.51 -9.52 27.99
CA ILE A 367 -12.80 -10.48 28.86
C ILE A 367 -11.35 -10.58 28.42
N ALA A 368 -10.41 -10.12 29.24
CA ALA A 368 -8.98 -10.36 29.04
C ALA A 368 -8.54 -11.60 29.84
N ARG A 369 -8.00 -12.62 29.16
CA ARG A 369 -7.47 -13.86 29.76
C ARG A 369 -5.96 -13.83 29.97
N MET A 370 -5.32 -12.72 29.60
CA MET A 370 -3.90 -12.44 29.77
C MET A 370 -3.69 -10.99 30.18
N ALA A 371 -2.47 -10.64 30.60
CA ALA A 371 -2.09 -9.24 30.77
C ALA A 371 -2.15 -8.54 29.41
N VAL A 372 -2.88 -7.43 29.36
CA VAL A 372 -3.04 -6.61 28.16
C VAL A 372 -2.22 -5.33 28.31
N PRO A 373 -1.57 -4.87 27.22
CA PRO A 373 -0.86 -3.60 27.20
C PRO A 373 -1.77 -2.44 27.59
N ALA A 374 -1.22 -1.42 28.27
CA ALA A 374 -1.98 -0.30 28.80
C ALA A 374 -2.72 0.51 27.72
N ASP A 375 -2.15 0.62 26.53
CA ASP A 375 -2.74 1.30 25.39
C ASP A 375 -3.95 0.55 24.80
N VAL A 376 -3.89 -0.78 24.71
CA VAL A 376 -5.03 -1.63 24.31
C VAL A 376 -6.14 -1.56 25.35
N GLU A 377 -5.77 -1.57 26.64
CA GLU A 377 -6.75 -1.40 27.71
C GLU A 377 -7.48 -0.06 27.61
N GLN A 378 -6.75 1.04 27.39
CA GLN A 378 -7.32 2.40 27.33
C GLN A 378 -8.05 2.69 26.02
N GLY A 379 -7.48 2.28 24.88
CA GLY A 379 -7.98 2.65 23.55
C GLY A 379 -8.94 1.64 22.93
N LEU A 380 -9.01 0.40 23.44
CA LEU A 380 -9.92 -0.62 22.93
C LEU A 380 -10.86 -1.17 24.01
N LEU A 381 -10.33 -1.66 25.13
CA LEU A 381 -11.14 -2.43 26.09
C LEU A 381 -12.05 -1.54 26.95
N ALA A 382 -11.52 -0.44 27.51
CA ALA A 382 -12.31 0.48 28.33
C ALA A 382 -13.49 1.11 27.56
N PRO A 383 -13.31 1.63 26.32
CA PRO A 383 -14.41 2.14 25.52
C PRO A 383 -15.52 1.11 25.29
N LEU A 384 -15.16 -0.14 24.97
CA LEU A 384 -16.12 -1.21 24.75
C LEU A 384 -16.88 -1.60 26.02
N ARG A 385 -16.26 -1.51 27.20
CA ARG A 385 -16.94 -1.75 28.49
C ARG A 385 -17.94 -0.65 28.85
N THR A 386 -17.66 0.60 28.50
CA THR A 386 -18.57 1.73 28.75
C THR A 386 -19.78 1.76 27.82
N GLU A 387 -19.68 1.15 26.64
CA GLU A 387 -20.76 1.07 25.65
C GLU A 387 -21.54 -0.27 25.66
N SER A 388 -21.34 -1.12 26.67
CA SER A 388 -21.95 -2.46 26.78
C SER A 388 -23.11 -2.51 27.76
#